data_AF-A0A838Q1Z0-F1
#
_entry.id   AF-A0A838Q1Z0-F1
#
_cell.length_a   1.000
_cell.length_b   1.000
_cell.length_c   1.000
_cell.angle_alpha   90.00
_cell.angle_beta   90.00
_cell.angle_gamma   90.00
#
_symmetry.space_group_name_H-M   'P 1'
#
loop_
_entity.id
_entity.type
_entity.pdbx_description
1 polymer ?
#
loop_
_entity_poly.entity_id
_entity_poly.type
_entity_poly.pdbx_seq_one_letter_code
_entity_poly.pdbx_strand_id
1 'polypeptide(L)' 'MIKTTVYLSESEAAALRQAAAQRGTSQAELIREGVRHVAGDTPRNVFRSRGVGHSGAPADIEPDEFYDWVMGKR' A
#
# COMPACT_ATOMS: atom_id res chain seq x y z
N MET A 1 -4.96 -18.81 1.10
CA MET A 1 -3.51 -18.79 0.82
C MET A 1 -3.33 -18.88 -0.69
N ILE A 2 -2.65 -17.91 -1.32
CA ILE A 2 -2.43 -17.88 -2.77
C ILE A 2 -0.99 -18.35 -3.05
N LYS A 3 -0.82 -19.31 -3.96
CA LYS A 3 0.51 -19.75 -4.39
C LYS A 3 1.03 -18.81 -5.47
N THR A 4 2.22 -18.27 -5.26
CA THR A 4 2.92 -17.43 -6.24
C THR A 4 4.27 -18.06 -6.53
N THR A 5 4.63 -18.13 -7.82
CA THR A 5 5.95 -18.56 -8.28
C THR A 5 6.71 -17.34 -8.76
N VAL A 6 7.98 -17.21 -8.36
CA VAL A 6 8.87 -16.13 -8.80
C VAL A 6 10.14 -16.72 -9.39
N TYR A 7 10.72 -16.03 -10.35
CA TYR A 7 12.03 -16.38 -10.88
C TYR A 7 13.11 -15.67 -10.06
N LEU A 8 14.15 -16.41 -9.70
CA LEU A 8 15.36 -15.91 -9.06
C LEU A 8 16.54 -16.29 -9.95
N SER A 9 17.54 -15.44 -9.98
CA SER A 9 18.86 -15.82 -10.50
C SER A 9 19.48 -16.91 -9.63
N GLU A 10 20.47 -17.62 -10.18
CA GLU A 10 21.16 -18.68 -9.44
C GLU A 10 21.85 -18.16 -8.17
N SER A 11 22.42 -16.95 -8.23
CA SER A 11 23.07 -16.30 -7.10
C SER A 11 22.07 -15.94 -6.00
N GLU A 12 20.91 -15.40 -6.34
CA GLU A 12 19.83 -15.11 -5.39
C GLU A 12 19.30 -16.39 -4.74
N ALA A 13 19.10 -17.46 -5.51
CA ALA A 13 18.66 -18.75 -4.97
C ALA A 13 19.71 -19.37 -4.03
N ALA A 14 21.01 -19.23 -4.35
CA ALA A 14 22.09 -19.67 -3.48
C ALA A 14 22.13 -18.88 -2.16
N ALA A 15 22.02 -17.55 -2.24
CA ALA A 15 21.96 -16.68 -1.07
C ALA A 15 20.74 -16.99 -0.18
N LEU A 16 19.56 -17.21 -0.78
CA LEU A 16 18.34 -17.55 -0.06
C LEU A 16 18.48 -18.90 0.68
N ARG A 17 19.05 -19.92 0.03
CA ARG A 17 19.34 -21.22 0.67
C ARG A 17 20.27 -21.05 1.86
N GLN A 18 21.34 -20.29 1.70
CA GLN A 18 22.32 -20.08 2.76
C GLN A 18 21.70 -19.35 3.96
N ALA A 19 20.93 -18.29 3.70
CA ALA A 19 20.24 -17.53 4.74
C ALA A 19 19.19 -18.37 5.49
N ALA A 20 18.42 -19.18 4.76
CA ALA A 20 17.45 -20.10 5.36
C ALA A 20 18.12 -21.14 6.27
N ALA A 21 19.25 -21.71 5.82
CA ALA A 21 20.03 -22.66 6.60
C ALA A 21 20.62 -22.03 7.87
N GLN A 22 21.18 -20.82 7.77
CA GLN A 22 21.72 -20.10 8.93
C GLN A 22 20.66 -19.78 9.98
N ARG A 23 19.43 -19.46 9.54
CA ARG A 23 18.30 -19.13 10.43
C ARG A 23 17.50 -20.35 10.90
N GLY A 24 17.80 -21.55 10.40
CA GLY A 24 17.03 -22.76 10.71
C GLY A 24 15.56 -22.69 10.28
N THR A 25 15.25 -21.96 9.21
CA THR A 25 13.88 -21.80 8.69
C THR A 25 13.75 -22.24 7.24
N SER A 26 12.52 -22.38 6.75
CA SER A 26 12.29 -22.69 5.34
C SER A 26 12.50 -21.44 4.46
N GLN A 27 12.98 -21.64 3.23
CA GLN A 27 13.11 -20.55 2.25
C GLN A 27 11.78 -19.83 2.01
N ALA A 28 10.67 -20.57 2.02
CA ALA A 28 9.33 -19.99 1.84
C ALA A 28 8.93 -19.08 3.01
N GLU A 29 9.32 -19.41 4.25
CA GLU A 29 9.08 -18.54 5.40
C GLU A 29 9.94 -17.27 5.31
N LEU A 30 11.20 -17.41 4.90
CA LEU A 30 12.10 -16.28 4.70
C LEU A 30 11.62 -15.34 3.59
N ILE A 31 11.09 -15.87 2.48
CA ILE A 31 10.45 -15.07 1.42
C ILE A 31 9.22 -14.33 1.98
N ARG A 32 8.36 -15.01 2.74
CA ARG A 32 7.18 -14.37 3.35
C ARG A 32 7.57 -13.28 4.33
N GLU A 33 8.61 -13.48 5.14
CA GLU A 33 9.18 -12.46 6.03
C GLU A 33 9.66 -11.23 5.25
N GLY A 34 10.46 -11.44 4.20
CA GLY A 34 10.94 -10.35 3.34
C GLY A 34 9.80 -9.57 2.69
N VAL A 35 8.79 -10.27 2.15
CA VAL A 35 7.59 -9.63 1.58
C VAL A 35 6.84 -8.81 2.63
N ARG A 36 6.63 -9.33 3.85
CA ARG A 36 5.98 -8.59 4.94
C ARG A 36 6.77 -7.35 5.34
N HIS A 37 8.09 -7.45 5.41
CA HIS A 37 8.96 -6.34 5.75
C HIS A 37 8.84 -5.21 4.73
N VAL A 38 8.99 -5.52 3.44
CA VAL A 38 8.89 -4.53 2.35
C VAL A 38 7.47 -3.97 2.20
N ALA A 39 6.45 -4.82 2.31
CA ALA A 39 5.06 -4.40 2.19
C ALA A 39 4.56 -3.59 3.41
N GLY A 40 5.09 -3.89 4.60
CA GLY A 40 4.79 -3.16 5.84
C GLY A 40 5.39 -1.75 5.85
N ASP A 41 6.53 -1.56 5.18
CA ASP A 41 7.20 -0.25 5.01
C ASP A 41 6.54 0.65 3.97
N THR A 42 5.48 0.20 3.30
CA THR A 42 4.69 1.12 2.48
C THR A 42 3.83 1.97 3.41
N PRO A 43 4.12 3.29 3.58
CA PRO A 43 3.22 4.14 4.35
C PRO A 43 1.84 4.04 3.70
N ARG A 44 0.83 3.65 4.49
CA ARG A 44 -0.54 3.86 4.06
C ARG A 44 -0.66 5.35 3.79
N ASN A 45 -0.84 5.71 2.53
CA ASN A 45 -1.19 7.06 2.12
C ASN A 45 -2.60 7.34 2.66
N VAL A 46 -2.69 7.61 3.96
CA VAL A 46 -3.91 8.15 4.56
C VAL A 46 -3.97 9.58 4.05
N PHE A 47 -4.87 9.82 3.12
CA PHE A 47 -5.17 11.17 2.67
C PHE A 47 -5.55 11.99 3.90
N ARG A 48 -4.65 12.88 4.32
CA ARG A 48 -4.92 13.90 5.32
C ARG A 48 -5.04 15.21 4.58
N SER A 49 -6.26 15.73 4.53
CA SER A 49 -6.46 17.12 4.10
C SER A 49 -5.55 18.02 4.93
N ARG A 50 -4.81 18.91 4.27
CA ARG A 50 -3.90 19.87 4.96
C ARG A 50 -4.67 20.97 5.71
N GLY A 51 -6.00 20.94 5.73
CA GLY A 51 -6.82 21.98 6.37
C GLY A 51 -6.66 23.37 5.74
N VAL A 52 -6.00 23.46 4.59
CA VAL A 52 -5.76 24.71 3.83
C VAL A 52 -6.96 25.12 2.97
N GLY A 53 -8.02 24.31 2.98
CA GLY A 53 -9.29 24.70 2.38
C GLY A 53 -9.93 25.78 3.25
N HIS A 54 -9.92 27.02 2.76
CA HIS A 54 -10.82 28.06 3.26
C HIS A 54 -12.20 27.86 2.63
N SER A 55 -12.84 26.71 2.88
CA SER A 55 -14.25 26.53 2.53
C SER A 55 -15.08 27.22 3.61
N GLY A 56 -15.41 28.50 3.39
CA GLY A 56 -16.50 29.18 4.11
C GLY A 56 -17.89 28.71 3.67
N ALA A 57 -17.99 27.61 2.92
CA ALA A 57 -19.25 27.00 2.52
C ALA A 57 -19.69 26.00 3.61
N PRO A 58 -20.99 25.96 3.96
CA PRO A 58 -21.51 25.04 4.96
C PRO A 58 -21.20 23.58 4.59
N ALA A 59 -20.93 22.75 5.60
CA ALA A 59 -20.77 21.31 5.44
C ALA A 59 -22.08 20.58 5.06
N ASP A 60 -23.18 21.31 4.94
CA ASP A 60 -24.55 20.81 4.82
C ASP A 60 -25.18 21.10 3.44
N ILE A 61 -24.37 21.30 2.40
CA ILE A 61 -24.89 21.42 1.03
C ILE A 61 -25.20 20.01 0.52
N GLU A 62 -26.45 19.78 0.11
CA GLU A 62 -26.85 18.51 -0.51
C GLU A 62 -26.05 18.30 -1.82
N PRO A 63 -25.63 17.07 -2.15
CA PRO A 63 -24.71 16.82 -3.27
C PRO A 63 -25.16 17.40 -4.61
N ASP A 64 -26.46 17.38 -4.89
CA ASP A 64 -27.04 17.91 -6.12
C ASP A 64 -27.00 19.44 -6.15
N GLU A 65 -27.19 20.08 -5.00
CA GLU A 65 -27.10 21.54 -4.84
C GLU A 65 -25.66 22.01 -5.02
N PHE A 66 -24.69 21.25 -4.49
CA PHE A 66 -23.27 21.51 -4.75
C PHE A 66 -22.93 21.36 -6.23
N TYR A 67 -23.45 20.33 -6.90
CA TYR A 67 -23.24 20.11 -8.32
C TYR A 67 -23.78 21.26 -9.16
N ASP A 68 -25.02 21.69 -8.94
CA ASP A 68 -25.63 22.78 -9.70
C ASP A 68 -24.93 24.12 -9.46
N TRP A 69 -24.48 24.39 -8.22
CA TRP A 69 -23.67 25.56 -7.89
C TRP A 69 -22.33 25.58 -8.64
N VAL A 70 -21.56 24.48 -8.59
CA VAL A 70 -20.27 24.37 -9.31
C VAL A 70 -20.48 24.49 -10.83
N MET A 71 -21.58 23.93 -11.33
CA MET A 71 -21.88 23.91 -12.76
C MET A 71 -22.60 25.18 -13.25
N GLY A 72 -22.82 26.16 -12.37
CA GLY A 72 -23.43 27.46 -12.71
C GLY A 72 -24.88 27.36 -13.18
N LYS A 73 -25.58 26.31 -12.77
CA LYS A 73 -26.99 26.08 -13.09
C LYS A 73 -27.80 26.67 -11.94
N ARG A 74 -28.59 27.70 -12.22
CA ARG A 74 -29.48 28.34 -11.25
C ARG A 74 -30.92 28.24 -11.70
#